data_AF-A0A442USU3-F1
#
_entry.id   AF-A0A442USU3-F1
#
_cell.length_a   1.000
_cell.length_b   1.000
_cell.length_c   1.000
_cell.angle_alpha   90.00
_cell.angle_beta   90.00
_cell.angle_gamma   90.00
#
_symmetry.space_group_name_H-M   'P 1'
#
loop_
_entity.id
_entity.type
_entity.pdbx_description
1 polymer ?
#
loop_
_entity_poly.entity_id
_entity_poly.type
_entity_poly.pdbx_seq_one_letter_code
_entity_poly.pdbx_strand_id
1 'polypeptide(L)'
;MRGVSALSPELKAIETELETVRFKLQEARANLLVASVTVARQLGLARVRDILWMYTGRDVYRMLVLERGWSSDEYESWLAETLIKTLVGRD
;
A
#
# COMPACT_ATOMS: atom_id res chain seq x y z
N MET A 1 -7.37 9.46 -17.73
CA MET A 1 -8.43 10.50 -17.73
C MET A 1 -8.18 11.41 -16.52
N ARG A 2 -7.75 12.66 -16.73
CA ARG A 2 -7.56 13.66 -15.66
C ARG A 2 -8.95 14.14 -15.19
N GLY A 3 -9.58 13.36 -14.31
CA GLY A 3 -10.96 13.60 -13.84
C GLY A 3 -11.08 14.36 -12.52
N VAL A 4 -10.01 15.00 -12.02
CA VAL A 4 -9.98 15.58 -10.67
C VAL A 4 -9.38 16.99 -10.68
N SER A 5 -9.70 17.80 -11.69
CA SER A 5 -9.28 19.21 -11.70
C SER A 5 -10.16 20.12 -10.81
N ALA A 6 -11.10 19.58 -10.03
CA ALA A 6 -11.93 20.39 -9.14
C ALA A 6 -12.53 19.55 -7.99
N LEU A 7 -11.68 18.93 -7.15
CA LEU A 7 -12.12 18.72 -5.77
C LEU A 7 -11.93 20.04 -5.07
N SER A 8 -12.96 20.49 -4.34
CA SER A 8 -12.84 21.70 -3.54
C SER A 8 -11.67 21.54 -2.54
N PRO A 9 -11.04 22.63 -2.08
CA PRO A 9 -9.95 22.55 -1.11
C PRO A 9 -10.27 21.68 0.10
N GLU A 10 -11.54 21.66 0.54
CA GLU A 10 -12.04 20.87 1.66
C GLU A 10 -11.94 19.37 1.39
N LEU A 11 -12.34 18.91 0.19
CA LEU A 11 -12.29 17.49 -0.14
C LEU A 11 -10.84 17.01 -0.33
N LYS A 12 -9.96 17.86 -0.86
CA LYS A 12 -8.51 17.57 -0.92
C LYS A 12 -7.89 17.45 0.47
N ALA A 13 -8.34 18.26 1.43
CA ALA A 13 -7.90 18.17 2.82
C ALA A 13 -8.33 16.84 3.46
N ILE A 14 -9.58 16.42 3.24
CA ILE A 14 -10.09 15.11 3.73
C ILE A 14 -9.28 13.96 3.12
N GLU A 15 -9.01 13.99 1.82
CA GLU A 15 -8.19 12.96 1.16
C GLU A 15 -6.78 12.88 1.77
N THR A 16 -6.15 14.03 1.99
CA THR A 16 -4.82 14.12 2.63
C THR A 16 -4.84 13.56 4.06
N GLU A 17 -5.89 13.84 4.82
CA GLU A 17 -6.06 13.31 6.18
C GLU A 17 -6.25 11.80 6.18
N LEU A 18 -7.12 11.27 5.32
CA LEU A 18 -7.34 9.82 5.18
C LEU A 18 -6.05 9.10 4.76
N GLU A 19 -5.29 9.68 3.84
CA GLU A 19 -3.98 9.12 3.43
C GLU A 19 -2.96 9.15 4.57
N THR A 20 -2.96 10.21 5.38
CA THR A 20 -2.13 10.29 6.59
C THR A 20 -2.52 9.21 7.60
N VAL A 21 -3.82 9.00 7.83
CA VAL A 21 -4.31 7.93 8.72
C VAL A 21 -3.90 6.56 8.18
N ARG A 22 -4.12 6.30 6.88
CA ARG A 22 -3.75 5.05 6.24
C ARG A 22 -2.25 4.75 6.35
N PHE A 23 -1.40 5.77 6.18
CA PHE A 23 0.04 5.64 6.37
C PHE A 23 0.41 5.34 7.83
N LYS A 24 -0.19 6.03 8.80
CA LYS A 24 0.03 5.79 10.23
C LYS A 24 -0.36 4.37 10.64
N LEU A 25 -1.47 3.86 10.11
CA LEU A 25 -1.94 2.50 10.40
C LEU A 25 -0.99 1.38 9.93
N GLN A 26 -0.01 1.67 9.04
CA GLN A 26 0.99 0.68 8.64
C GLN A 26 2.04 0.41 9.72
N GLU A 27 2.21 1.32 10.68
CA GLU A 27 3.30 1.26 11.66
C GLU A 27 3.28 -0.02 12.50
N ALA A 28 2.10 -0.44 12.98
CA ALA A 28 1.97 -1.67 13.76
C ALA A 28 2.44 -2.91 12.97
N ARG A 29 2.01 -3.04 11.70
CA ARG A 29 2.39 -4.16 10.82
C ARG A 29 3.88 -4.12 10.47
N ALA A 30 4.40 -2.94 10.17
CA ALA A 30 5.80 -2.77 9.83
C ALA A 30 6.74 -3.09 11.01
N ASN A 31 6.36 -2.70 12.23
CA ASN A 31 7.09 -3.06 13.45
C ASN A 31 7.15 -4.58 13.64
N LEU A 32 6.02 -5.28 13.46
CA LEU A 32 5.98 -6.75 13.55
C LEU A 32 6.90 -7.41 12.50
N LEU A 33 6.89 -6.92 11.26
CA LEU A 33 7.76 -7.43 10.20
C LEU A 33 9.25 -7.20 10.51
N VAL A 34 9.64 -6.00 10.90
CA VAL A 34 11.03 -5.68 11.24
C VAL A 34 11.54 -6.51 12.42
N ALA A 35 10.67 -6.77 13.40
CA ALA A 35 11.02 -7.61 14.54
C ALA A 35 11.24 -9.08 14.14
N SER A 36 10.37 -9.62 13.28
CA SER A 36 10.27 -11.07 13.03
C SER A 36 10.95 -11.56 11.75
N VAL A 37 11.20 -10.69 10.77
CA VAL A 37 11.63 -11.08 9.42
C VAL A 37 12.96 -10.42 9.06
N THR A 38 13.96 -11.22 8.70
CA THR A 38 15.33 -10.74 8.39
C THR A 38 15.35 -9.73 7.25
N VAL A 39 14.64 -9.99 6.15
CA VAL A 39 14.57 -9.09 4.99
C VAL A 39 13.96 -7.74 5.39
N ALA A 40 12.79 -7.74 6.03
CA ALA A 40 12.16 -6.52 6.55
C ALA A 40 13.08 -5.76 7.52
N ARG A 41 13.82 -6.47 8.39
CA ARG A 41 14.79 -5.84 9.30
C ARG A 41 15.92 -5.14 8.57
N GLN A 42 16.45 -5.74 7.50
CA GLN A 42 17.50 -5.14 6.66
C GLN A 42 16.99 -3.92 5.89
N LEU A 43 15.73 -3.93 5.45
CA LEU A 43 15.08 -2.77 4.82
C LEU A 43 14.84 -1.62 5.81
N GLY A 44 14.53 -1.96 7.06
CA GLY A 44 14.25 -1.00 8.12
C GLY A 44 12.80 -0.50 8.12
N LEU A 45 12.35 0.02 9.28
CA LEU A 45 10.96 0.37 9.55
C LEU A 45 10.36 1.35 8.54
N ALA A 46 11.08 2.44 8.23
CA ALA A 46 10.58 3.45 7.30
C ALA A 46 10.30 2.84 5.91
N ARG A 47 11.24 2.07 5.38
CA ARG A 47 11.08 1.46 4.05
C ARG A 47 9.97 0.42 4.02
N VAL A 48 9.84 -0.41 5.06
CA VAL A 48 8.74 -1.39 5.16
C VAL A 48 7.38 -0.69 5.18
N ARG A 49 7.26 0.43 5.90
CA ARG A 49 6.03 1.25 5.92
C ARG A 49 5.71 1.84 4.55
N ASP A 50 6.69 2.39 3.86
CA ASP A 50 6.52 2.95 2.51
C ASP A 50 6.01 1.89 1.53
N ILE A 51 6.59 0.68 1.57
CA ILE A 51 6.19 -0.44 0.71
C ILE A 51 4.75 -0.87 1.01
N LEU A 52 4.40 -1.08 2.29
CA LEU A 52 3.04 -1.44 2.69
C LEU A 52 2.04 -0.36 2.26
N TRP A 53 2.33 0.90 2.51
CA TRP A 53 1.44 2.01 2.15
C TRP A 53 1.27 2.15 0.65
N MET A 54 2.35 2.01 -0.14
CA MET A 54 2.29 2.11 -1.60
C MET A 54 1.44 0.99 -2.20
N TYR A 55 1.77 -0.28 -1.89
CA TYR A 55 1.08 -1.43 -2.51
C TYR A 55 -0.37 -1.60 -2.05
N THR A 56 -0.71 -1.18 -0.82
CA THR A 56 -2.10 -1.18 -0.33
C THR A 56 -2.86 0.12 -0.66
N GLY A 57 -2.29 0.97 -1.51
CA GLY A 57 -2.91 2.21 -1.97
C GLY A 57 -4.09 1.96 -2.89
N ARG A 58 -5.10 2.84 -2.80
CA ARG A 58 -6.30 2.78 -3.65
C ARG A 58 -5.96 2.83 -5.15
N ASP A 59 -4.90 3.56 -5.51
CA ASP A 59 -4.48 3.68 -6.90
C ASP A 59 -4.05 2.36 -7.52
N VAL A 60 -3.39 1.49 -6.76
CA VAL A 60 -2.97 0.17 -7.26
C VAL A 60 -4.21 -0.68 -7.57
N TYR A 61 -5.18 -0.69 -6.66
CA TYR A 61 -6.46 -1.38 -6.88
C TYR A 61 -7.21 -0.81 -8.10
N ARG A 62 -7.36 0.53 -8.18
CA ARG A 62 -8.00 1.19 -9.31
C ARG A 62 -7.32 0.82 -10.63
N MET A 63 -6.00 0.92 -10.68
CA MET A 63 -5.24 0.65 -11.90
C MET A 63 -5.38 -0.80 -12.35
N LEU A 64 -5.28 -1.78 -11.45
CA LEU A 64 -5.28 -3.20 -11.83
C LEU A 64 -6.69 -3.76 -12.01
N VAL A 65 -7.59 -3.50 -11.06
CA VAL A 65 -8.95 -4.04 -11.08
C VAL A 65 -9.85 -3.20 -11.99
N LEU A 66 -9.98 -1.90 -11.71
CA LEU A 66 -10.97 -1.06 -12.40
C LEU A 66 -10.55 -0.69 -13.83
N GLU A 67 -9.25 -0.46 -14.08
CA GLU A 67 -8.76 -0.02 -15.39
C GLU A 67 -8.20 -1.16 -16.25
N ARG A 68 -7.62 -2.20 -15.65
CA ARG A 68 -7.03 -3.34 -16.38
C ARG A 68 -7.86 -4.62 -16.30
N GLY A 69 -8.97 -4.59 -15.57
CA GLY A 69 -9.97 -5.67 -15.58
C GLY A 69 -9.57 -6.91 -14.79
N TRP A 70 -8.60 -6.81 -13.87
CA TRP A 70 -8.33 -7.89 -12.93
C TRP A 70 -9.56 -8.13 -12.06
N SER A 71 -9.81 -9.37 -11.68
CA SER A 71 -10.73 -9.66 -10.57
C SER A 71 -10.12 -9.21 -9.24
N SER A 72 -10.97 -8.98 -8.24
CA SER A 72 -10.50 -8.69 -6.88
C SER A 72 -9.64 -9.82 -6.31
N ASP A 73 -9.98 -11.07 -6.62
CA ASP A 73 -9.24 -12.27 -6.17
C ASP A 73 -7.84 -12.35 -6.78
N GLU A 74 -7.71 -12.04 -8.08
CA GLU A 74 -6.41 -11.94 -8.75
C GLU A 74 -5.55 -10.83 -8.13
N TYR A 75 -6.14 -9.66 -7.87
CA TYR A 75 -5.45 -8.56 -7.20
C TYR A 75 -4.98 -8.95 -5.79
N GLU A 76 -5.84 -9.59 -4.99
CA GLU A 76 -5.48 -10.01 -3.63
C GLU A 76 -4.33 -11.01 -3.65
N SER A 77 -4.42 -12.03 -4.51
CA SER A 77 -3.39 -13.06 -4.64
C SER A 77 -2.05 -12.45 -5.06
N TRP A 78 -2.06 -11.61 -6.09
CA TRP A 78 -0.87 -10.90 -6.55
C TRP A 78 -0.28 -9.97 -5.50
N LEU A 79 -1.11 -9.22 -4.79
CA LEU A 79 -0.66 -8.29 -3.74
C LEU A 79 0.01 -9.06 -2.61
N ALA A 80 -0.61 -10.16 -2.16
CA ALA A 80 -0.06 -11.02 -1.12
C ALA A 80 1.30 -11.60 -1.54
N GLU A 81 1.40 -12.20 -2.73
CA GLU A 81 2.65 -12.74 -3.26
C GLU A 81 3.74 -11.67 -3.39
N THR A 82 3.38 -10.48 -3.90
CA THR A 82 4.30 -9.35 -4.07
C THR A 82 4.86 -8.89 -2.73
N LEU A 83 4.01 -8.77 -1.71
CA LEU A 83 4.42 -8.36 -0.37
C LEU A 83 5.26 -9.45 0.31
N ILE A 84 4.91 -10.73 0.14
CA ILE A 84 5.70 -11.85 0.69
C ILE A 84 7.09 -11.86 0.07
N LYS A 85 7.20 -11.80 -1.27
CA LYS A 85 8.49 -11.76 -1.96
C LYS A 85 9.32 -10.55 -1.52
N THR A 86 8.71 -9.38 -1.47
CA THR A 86 9.40 -8.11 -1.19
C THR A 86 9.82 -7.97 0.29
N LEU A 87 8.96 -8.35 1.23
CA LEU A 87 9.16 -8.08 2.66
C LEU A 87 9.64 -9.30 3.44
N VAL A 88 9.42 -10.51 2.91
CA VAL A 88 9.78 -11.79 3.55
C VAL A 88 10.90 -12.53 2.81
N GLY A 89 11.07 -12.31 1.51
CA GLY A 89 12.11 -12.97 0.71
C GLY A 89 11.85 -14.45 0.48
N ARG A 90 10.58 -14.85 0.35
CA ARG A 90 10.18 -16.21 -0.04
C ARG A 90 9.74 -16.19 -1.50
N ASP A 91 10.20 -17.17 -2.27
CA ASP A 91 9.84 -17.39 -3.68
C ASP A 91 8.50 -18.12 -3.83
#